data_AF-A0AA39GV84-F1
#
_entry.id   AF-A0AA39GV84-F1
#
_cell.length_a   1.000
_cell.length_b   1.000
_cell.length_c   1.000
_cell.angle_alpha   90.00
_cell.angle_beta   90.00
_cell.angle_gamma   90.00
#
_symmetry.space_group_name_H-M   'P 1'
#
loop_
_entity.id
_entity.type
_entity.pdbx_description
1 polymer ?
#
loop_
_entity_poly.entity_id
_entity_poly.type
_entity_poly.pdbx_seq_one_letter_code
_entity_poly.pdbx_strand_id
1 'polypeptide(L)'
;MFDSSSSSANNHQSFAKAIFFCFSLYPALIPSTTPRFRCQHDANMLSTITTIALMATAAFALPGGSTYGSSKPTCMEVGTKVKSWTVENFDYHATYMSLAPGQFTHVKGYVNFDLVNPALPYKAKCSALCESQPEPFSDKKATFKCKVDKKYGTDAASFKFNLATGKLEIKQSWACAKEGGRFEADGFVTVKNPQCTDLTTTNNLWRKGSLYSTREVACPKIKVKAPVKNLSAVL
;
A
#
# COMPACT_ATOMS: atom_id res chain seq x y z
N MET A 1 23.55 -9.82 79.76
CA MET A 1 24.50 -9.58 80.87
C MET A 1 25.82 -10.16 80.38
N PHE A 2 26.83 -9.33 80.13
CA PHE A 2 28.19 -9.67 79.67
C PHE A 2 28.33 -10.42 78.31
N ASP A 3 29.42 -10.27 77.55
CA ASP A 3 30.14 -9.03 77.22
C ASP A 3 30.96 -9.22 75.93
N SER A 4 31.30 -8.08 75.32
CA SER A 4 32.54 -7.71 74.64
C SER A 4 33.75 -8.69 74.79
N SER A 5 34.71 -8.79 73.86
CA SER A 5 35.60 -7.67 73.49
C SER A 5 36.55 -7.97 72.32
N SER A 6 36.80 -6.93 71.51
CA SER A 6 38.12 -6.41 71.00
C SER A 6 39.03 -7.32 70.14
N SER A 7 39.95 -6.83 69.30
CA SER A 7 40.45 -5.47 68.98
C SER A 7 41.01 -5.44 67.52
N SER A 8 41.56 -4.39 66.89
CA SER A 8 41.98 -3.03 67.30
C SER A 8 42.14 -2.08 66.09
N ALA A 9 42.27 -0.76 66.37
CA ALA A 9 43.22 0.26 65.82
C ALA A 9 43.75 0.24 64.36
N ASN A 10 44.05 1.36 63.68
CA ASN A 10 43.94 2.82 63.92
C ASN A 10 44.06 3.53 62.53
N ASN A 11 43.19 4.48 62.15
CA ASN A 11 43.29 5.94 62.35
C ASN A 11 44.47 6.66 61.63
N HIS A 12 44.21 7.44 60.56
CA HIS A 12 44.63 8.87 60.43
C HIS A 12 44.15 9.61 59.14
N GLN A 13 43.54 10.78 59.35
CA GLN A 13 43.63 12.07 58.61
C GLN A 13 43.50 12.20 57.07
N SER A 14 42.33 12.72 56.65
CA SER A 14 42.12 14.00 55.91
C SER A 14 43.26 14.64 55.09
N PHE A 15 43.01 14.98 53.82
CA PHE A 15 42.87 16.39 53.36
C PHE A 15 42.32 16.48 51.91
N ALA A 16 41.76 17.63 51.55
CA ALA A 16 40.93 17.82 50.36
C ALA A 16 41.70 18.01 49.03
N LYS A 17 41.08 17.58 47.93
CA LYS A 17 41.12 18.31 46.65
C LYS A 17 39.90 17.98 45.79
N ALA A 18 39.02 18.98 45.62
CA ALA A 18 37.92 18.88 44.66
C ALA A 18 38.49 18.94 43.24
N ILE A 19 38.14 17.97 42.40
CA ILE A 19 38.31 18.07 40.96
C ILE A 19 36.92 17.91 40.33
N PHE A 20 36.36 19.04 39.90
CA PHE A 20 35.18 19.11 39.06
C PHE A 20 35.52 18.51 37.69
N PHE A 21 35.30 17.21 37.49
CA PHE A 21 35.20 16.66 36.14
C PHE A 21 33.75 16.71 35.68
N CYS A 22 33.50 17.66 34.78
CA CYS A 22 32.23 17.81 34.09
C CYS A 22 32.00 16.59 33.20
N PHE A 23 31.31 15.57 33.71
CA PHE A 23 30.86 14.45 32.91
C PHE A 23 29.78 14.95 31.95
N SER A 24 30.21 15.27 30.74
CA SER A 24 29.34 15.62 29.63
C SER A 24 28.30 14.52 29.43
N LEU A 25 27.04 14.84 29.71
CA LEU A 25 25.89 14.00 29.42
C LEU A 25 25.70 13.94 27.89
N TYR A 26 26.50 13.12 27.22
CA TYR A 26 26.16 12.64 25.89
C TYR A 26 25.00 11.64 26.03
N PRO A 27 23.78 11.97 25.55
CA PRO A 27 22.75 10.95 25.42
C PRO A 27 23.25 9.94 24.38
N ALA A 28 23.53 8.72 24.83
CA ALA A 28 23.82 7.63 23.93
C ALA A 28 22.62 7.46 22.98
N LEU A 29 22.84 7.75 21.69
CA LEU A 29 21.87 7.52 20.63
C LEU A 29 21.67 6.02 20.46
N ILE A 30 20.82 5.43 21.31
CA ILE A 30 20.28 4.09 21.10
C ILE A 30 19.57 4.14 19.74
N PRO A 31 20.03 3.39 18.72
CA PRO A 31 19.30 3.33 17.46
C PRO A 31 17.93 2.72 17.76
N SER A 32 16.88 3.52 17.60
CA SER A 32 15.50 3.06 17.77
C SER A 32 15.22 1.93 16.77
N THR A 33 15.32 0.70 17.26
CA THR A 33 14.93 -0.53 16.56
C THR A 33 13.41 -0.70 16.56
N THR A 34 12.68 0.42 16.42
CA THR A 34 11.26 0.38 16.08
C THR A 34 11.11 -0.36 14.74
N PRO A 35 10.32 -1.43 14.67
CA PRO A 35 10.16 -2.19 13.43
C PRO A 35 9.53 -1.26 12.38
N ARG A 36 10.35 -0.85 11.40
CA ARG A 36 9.90 0.06 10.35
C ARG A 36 8.91 -0.67 9.45
N PHE A 37 7.65 -0.29 9.54
CA PHE A 37 6.63 -0.58 8.52
C PHE A 37 7.17 -0.14 7.16
N ARG A 38 7.47 -1.10 6.29
CA ARG A 38 7.95 -0.85 4.92
C ARG A 38 6.90 -1.36 3.95
N CYS A 39 5.96 -0.47 3.62
CA CYS A 39 5.10 -0.65 2.48
C CYS A 39 5.74 0.01 1.26
N GLN A 40 5.88 -0.74 0.17
CA GLN A 40 6.52 -0.30 -1.07
C GLN A 40 5.56 -0.47 -2.25
N HIS A 41 5.70 0.44 -3.21
CA HIS A 41 5.14 0.30 -4.54
C HIS A 41 6.07 -0.53 -5.41
N ASP A 42 5.56 -1.61 -6.00
CA ASP A 42 6.26 -2.38 -7.04
C ASP A 42 6.29 -1.58 -8.35
N ALA A 43 7.12 -0.54 -8.37
CA ALA A 43 7.38 0.28 -9.53
C ALA A 43 8.74 -0.09 -10.14
N ASN A 44 8.80 -1.21 -10.87
CA ASN A 44 9.73 -1.38 -12.01
C ASN A 44 9.47 -2.68 -12.81
N MET A 45 9.19 -2.53 -14.10
CA MET A 45 9.95 -3.15 -15.19
C MET A 45 9.48 -2.48 -16.49
N LEU A 46 10.26 -1.54 -17.01
CA LEU A 46 9.93 -0.76 -18.21
C LEU A 46 11.07 -0.92 -19.21
N SER A 47 10.87 -1.80 -20.19
CA SER A 47 11.73 -1.87 -21.37
C SER A 47 11.38 -0.71 -22.30
N THR A 48 12.38 0.09 -22.67
CA THR A 48 12.25 1.21 -23.59
C THR A 48 12.63 0.77 -25.00
N ILE A 49 11.67 0.77 -25.93
CA ILE A 49 11.96 0.78 -27.37
C ILE A 49 11.23 1.97 -27.99
N THR A 50 12.02 2.88 -28.56
CA THR A 50 11.57 4.09 -29.23
C THR A 50 11.49 3.82 -30.73
N THR A 51 10.39 4.15 -31.38
CA THR A 51 10.37 4.24 -32.86
C THR A 51 9.39 5.33 -33.29
N ILE A 52 9.89 6.24 -34.12
CA ILE A 52 9.15 7.36 -34.70
C ILE A 52 8.89 7.04 -36.17
N ALA A 53 7.67 7.28 -36.65
CA ALA A 53 7.37 7.35 -38.08
C ALA A 53 6.26 8.38 -38.32
N LEU A 54 6.61 9.50 -38.97
CA LEU A 54 5.64 10.41 -39.58
C LEU A 54 5.39 9.95 -41.02
N MET A 55 4.12 9.84 -41.41
CA MET A 55 3.70 10.09 -42.79
C MET A 55 2.38 10.86 -42.76
N ALA A 56 2.37 12.04 -43.37
CA ALA A 56 1.17 12.84 -43.55
C ALA A 56 0.55 12.54 -44.91
N THR A 57 -0.73 12.18 -44.93
CA THR A 57 -1.54 12.07 -46.15
C THR A 57 -2.72 13.01 -46.03
N ALA A 58 -2.77 14.03 -46.89
CA ALA A 58 -3.91 14.93 -47.01
C ALA A 58 -5.01 14.24 -47.82
N ALA A 59 -6.24 14.22 -47.30
CA ALA A 59 -7.42 13.72 -48.00
C ALA A 59 -8.39 14.87 -48.25
N PHE A 60 -8.93 14.95 -49.47
CA PHE A 60 -9.92 15.95 -49.86
C PHE A 60 -11.23 15.76 -49.10
N ALA A 61 -11.78 16.84 -48.54
CA ALA A 61 -13.09 16.83 -47.90
C ALA A 61 -14.20 16.94 -48.96
N LEU A 62 -15.03 15.90 -49.07
CA LEU A 62 -16.33 15.99 -49.74
C LEU A 62 -17.36 16.63 -48.78
N PRO A 63 -18.26 17.50 -49.24
CA PRO A 63 -19.37 18.01 -48.42
C PRO A 63 -20.42 16.91 -48.23
N GLY A 64 -20.19 16.04 -47.25
CA GLY A 64 -21.16 15.03 -46.81
C GLY A 64 -22.34 15.69 -46.10
N GLY A 65 -23.56 15.40 -46.55
CA GLY A 65 -24.79 15.96 -45.98
C GLY A 65 -24.98 15.63 -44.50
N SER A 66 -25.69 16.50 -43.78
CA SER A 66 -25.96 16.36 -42.35
C SER A 66 -26.93 15.21 -42.06
N THR A 67 -26.42 13.98 -42.04
CA THR A 67 -27.07 12.90 -41.30
C THR A 67 -27.19 13.33 -39.84
N TYR A 68 -28.40 13.31 -39.30
CA TYR A 68 -28.69 13.47 -37.87
C TYR A 68 -28.25 12.21 -37.11
N GLY A 69 -26.95 11.90 -37.22
CA GLY A 69 -26.33 10.73 -36.64
C GLY A 69 -26.11 10.94 -35.15
N SER A 70 -26.59 9.99 -34.35
CA SER A 70 -26.39 9.96 -32.90
C SER A 70 -24.93 10.31 -32.57
N SER A 71 -24.71 11.48 -31.97
CA SER A 71 -23.35 11.91 -31.61
C SER A 71 -22.74 10.87 -30.68
N LYS A 72 -21.45 10.59 -30.86
CA LYS A 72 -20.73 9.77 -29.88
C LYS A 72 -20.74 10.54 -28.56
N PRO A 73 -21.14 9.90 -27.44
CA PRO A 73 -21.30 10.62 -26.18
C PRO A 73 -19.96 11.20 -25.73
N THR A 74 -20.01 12.41 -25.17
CA THR A 74 -18.81 13.16 -24.78
C THR A 74 -18.14 12.54 -23.54
N CYS A 75 -16.89 12.93 -23.24
CA CYS A 75 -16.19 12.46 -22.05
C CYS A 75 -16.95 12.85 -20.77
N MET A 76 -17.50 14.07 -20.71
CA MET A 76 -18.33 14.52 -19.58
C MET A 76 -19.66 13.75 -19.48
N GLU A 77 -20.31 13.47 -20.62
CA GLU A 77 -21.54 12.66 -20.66
C GLU A 77 -21.34 11.20 -20.23
N VAL A 78 -20.19 10.59 -20.54
CA VAL A 78 -19.87 9.23 -20.08
C VAL A 78 -19.38 9.24 -18.63
N GLY A 79 -18.56 10.23 -18.24
CA GLY A 79 -18.02 10.37 -16.89
C GLY A 79 -19.10 10.53 -15.80
N THR A 80 -20.11 11.35 -16.04
CA THR A 80 -21.27 11.54 -15.12
C THR A 80 -22.10 10.25 -14.91
N LYS A 81 -22.04 9.30 -15.85
CA LYS A 81 -22.76 8.02 -15.80
C LYS A 81 -22.00 6.92 -15.05
N VAL A 82 -20.75 7.15 -14.62
CA VAL A 82 -19.98 6.16 -13.85
C VAL A 82 -20.58 5.94 -12.46
N LYS A 83 -21.23 4.79 -12.25
CA LYS A 83 -21.77 4.38 -10.93
C LYS A 83 -20.96 3.30 -10.23
N SER A 84 -20.07 2.60 -10.94
CA SER A 84 -19.18 1.59 -10.36
C SER A 84 -17.92 1.39 -11.19
N TRP A 85 -16.82 1.07 -10.51
CA TRP A 85 -15.66 0.44 -11.12
C TRP A 85 -15.82 -1.08 -11.17
N THR A 86 -15.00 -1.71 -12.01
CA THR A 86 -14.76 -3.14 -11.96
C THR A 86 -13.33 -3.36 -11.50
N VAL A 87 -13.16 -4.09 -10.40
CA VAL A 87 -11.87 -4.56 -9.92
C VAL A 87 -11.69 -5.96 -10.50
N GLU A 88 -10.75 -6.12 -11.41
CA GLU A 88 -10.45 -7.40 -12.06
C GLU A 88 -9.12 -7.96 -11.56
N ASN A 89 -8.97 -9.29 -11.62
CA ASN A 89 -7.74 -9.97 -11.21
C ASN A 89 -7.32 -9.61 -9.76
N PHE A 90 -8.28 -9.41 -8.85
CA PHE A 90 -7.99 -9.10 -7.45
C PHE A 90 -7.30 -10.29 -6.80
N ASP A 91 -6.04 -10.06 -6.47
CA ASP A 91 -5.07 -11.03 -6.00
C ASP A 91 -4.59 -10.58 -4.62
N TYR A 92 -4.64 -11.48 -3.65
CA TYR A 92 -4.21 -11.20 -2.29
C TYR A 92 -3.49 -12.39 -1.68
N HIS A 93 -2.33 -12.11 -1.10
CA HIS A 93 -1.51 -13.06 -0.37
C HIS A 93 -0.99 -12.43 0.92
N ALA A 94 -0.83 -13.23 1.96
CA ALA A 94 0.04 -12.88 3.08
C ALA A 94 0.79 -14.09 3.64
N THR A 95 1.99 -13.80 4.16
CA THR A 95 2.85 -14.75 4.85
C THR A 95 3.14 -14.20 6.23
N TYR A 96 2.78 -14.96 7.26
CA TYR A 96 3.09 -14.69 8.65
C TYR A 96 4.17 -15.66 9.10
N MET A 97 5.27 -15.15 9.62
CA MET A 97 6.38 -15.96 10.15
C MET A 97 6.48 -15.72 11.66
N SER A 98 6.78 -16.78 12.39
CA SER A 98 6.90 -16.76 13.85
C SER A 98 8.18 -17.46 14.28
N LEU A 99 9.00 -16.79 15.10
CA LEU A 99 10.20 -17.37 15.70
C LEU A 99 9.94 -18.02 17.08
N ALA A 100 8.74 -17.90 17.65
CA ALA A 100 8.38 -18.44 18.96
C ALA A 100 6.86 -18.64 19.10
N PRO A 101 6.38 -19.67 19.84
CA PRO A 101 4.95 -19.94 19.99
C PRO A 101 4.12 -18.72 20.41
N GLY A 102 3.00 -18.51 19.74
CA GLY A 102 2.01 -17.47 20.09
C GLY A 102 2.29 -16.06 19.55
N GLN A 103 3.41 -15.79 18.87
CA GLN A 103 3.70 -14.45 18.35
C GLN A 103 4.33 -14.48 16.94
N PHE A 104 3.71 -13.78 15.98
CA PHE A 104 4.29 -13.54 14.66
C PHE A 104 5.34 -12.44 14.73
N THR A 105 6.50 -12.66 14.10
CA THR A 105 7.68 -11.78 14.11
C THR A 105 7.90 -11.06 12.78
N HIS A 106 7.39 -11.60 11.67
CA HIS A 106 7.38 -10.91 10.38
C HIS A 106 6.08 -11.20 9.66
N VAL A 107 5.42 -10.18 9.11
CA VAL A 107 4.29 -10.39 8.21
C VAL A 107 4.50 -9.62 6.92
N LYS A 108 4.35 -10.33 5.81
CA LYS A 108 4.35 -9.78 4.46
C LYS A 108 2.94 -9.89 3.90
N GLY A 109 2.44 -8.84 3.28
CA GLY A 109 1.17 -8.84 2.56
C GLY A 109 1.35 -8.26 1.16
N TYR A 110 0.67 -8.85 0.19
CA TYR A 110 0.63 -8.42 -1.21
C TYR A 110 -0.81 -8.25 -1.67
N VAL A 111 -1.11 -7.15 -2.35
CA VAL A 111 -2.39 -6.90 -3.04
C VAL A 111 -2.08 -6.45 -4.46
N ASN A 112 -2.77 -7.03 -5.45
CA ASN A 112 -2.70 -6.62 -6.85
C ASN A 112 -4.05 -6.72 -7.55
N PHE A 113 -4.40 -5.75 -8.39
CA PHE A 113 -5.60 -5.79 -9.23
C PHE A 113 -5.54 -4.80 -10.41
N ASP A 114 -6.43 -5.03 -11.38
CA ASP A 114 -6.72 -4.12 -12.47
C ASP A 114 -7.98 -3.31 -12.15
N LEU A 115 -7.87 -1.99 -12.11
CA LEU A 115 -9.02 -1.09 -11.95
C LEU A 115 -9.55 -0.67 -13.32
N VAL A 116 -10.81 -1.01 -13.59
CA VAL A 116 -11.53 -0.67 -14.83
C VAL A 116 -12.63 0.35 -14.52
N ASN A 117 -12.57 1.51 -15.18
CA ASN A 117 -13.62 2.51 -15.19
C ASN A 117 -14.31 2.48 -16.56
N PRO A 118 -15.64 2.34 -16.65
CA PRO A 118 -16.34 2.28 -17.94
C PRO A 118 -16.24 3.57 -18.77
N ALA A 119 -15.86 4.70 -18.18
CA ALA A 119 -15.61 5.96 -18.91
C ALA A 119 -14.21 6.07 -19.53
N LEU A 120 -13.31 5.12 -19.27
CA LEU A 120 -11.90 5.22 -19.65
C LEU A 120 -11.45 4.07 -20.57
N PRO A 121 -10.66 4.35 -21.63
CA PRO A 121 -10.22 3.33 -22.60
C PRO A 121 -9.04 2.47 -22.08
N TYR A 122 -8.79 2.45 -20.77
CA TYR A 122 -7.63 1.80 -20.16
C TYR A 122 -7.94 1.25 -18.77
N LYS A 123 -7.03 0.40 -18.26
CA LYS A 123 -7.06 -0.12 -16.89
C LYS A 123 -5.91 0.47 -16.08
N ALA A 124 -6.17 0.95 -14.87
CA ALA A 124 -5.09 1.33 -13.95
C ALA A 124 -4.57 0.07 -13.23
N LYS A 125 -3.25 -0.09 -13.13
CA LYS A 125 -2.61 -1.25 -12.50
C LYS A 125 -2.31 -0.93 -11.04
N CYS A 126 -3.02 -1.54 -10.11
CA CYS A 126 -2.93 -1.26 -8.69
C CYS A 126 -2.18 -2.39 -7.98
N SER A 127 -1.03 -2.11 -7.37
CA SER A 127 -0.32 -3.08 -6.54
C SER A 127 0.35 -2.44 -5.32
N ALA A 128 0.47 -3.25 -4.26
CA ALA A 128 1.14 -2.89 -3.02
C ALA A 128 1.76 -4.12 -2.36
N LEU A 129 2.99 -3.96 -1.86
CA LEU A 129 3.67 -4.90 -0.99
C LEU A 129 3.88 -4.22 0.38
N CYS A 130 3.51 -4.87 1.47
CA CYS A 130 3.74 -4.39 2.83
C CYS A 130 4.49 -5.41 3.66
N GLU A 131 5.63 -5.01 4.20
CA GLU A 131 6.33 -5.72 5.28
C GLU A 131 6.11 -4.98 6.60
N SER A 132 5.58 -5.68 7.61
CA SER A 132 5.11 -5.04 8.85
C SER A 132 5.04 -6.00 10.04
N GLN A 133 4.84 -5.39 11.22
CA GLN A 133 4.47 -6.05 12.47
C GLN A 133 3.37 -5.23 13.14
N PRO A 134 2.27 -5.82 13.66
CA PRO A 134 1.88 -7.23 13.60
C PRO A 134 1.04 -7.62 12.38
N GLU A 135 0.47 -6.66 11.63
CA GLU A 135 -0.41 -6.92 10.48
C GLU A 135 -0.15 -6.00 9.28
N PRO A 136 -0.10 -6.55 8.04
CA PRO A 136 -0.06 -5.77 6.82
C PRO A 136 -1.45 -5.21 6.52
N PHE A 137 -1.51 -4.02 5.92
CA PHE A 137 -2.77 -3.40 5.50
C PHE A 137 -3.81 -3.26 6.65
N SER A 138 -3.38 -2.79 7.83
CA SER A 138 -4.29 -2.36 8.90
C SER A 138 -4.87 -0.97 8.62
N ASP A 139 -5.96 -0.59 9.29
CA ASP A 139 -6.74 0.66 9.07
C ASP A 139 -5.92 1.97 9.06
N LYS A 140 -4.68 1.94 9.57
CA LYS A 140 -3.84 3.11 9.78
C LYS A 140 -2.58 3.07 8.90
N LYS A 141 -2.73 3.47 7.62
CA LYS A 141 -2.11 4.71 7.04
C LYS A 141 -1.68 4.66 5.56
N ALA A 142 -1.58 3.50 4.91
CA ALA A 142 -1.00 3.45 3.56
C ALA A 142 -2.05 3.63 2.43
N THR A 143 -2.04 4.80 1.77
CA THR A 143 -2.71 5.01 0.48
C THR A 143 -1.76 4.68 -0.66
N PHE A 144 -2.13 3.72 -1.49
CA PHE A 144 -1.31 3.20 -2.57
C PHE A 144 -1.72 3.80 -3.92
N LYS A 145 -0.79 4.48 -4.59
CA LYS A 145 -0.98 4.90 -5.99
C LYS A 145 -1.01 3.69 -6.93
N CYS A 146 -1.95 3.67 -7.86
CA CYS A 146 -1.95 2.76 -9.01
C CYS A 146 -1.15 3.38 -10.16
N LYS A 147 -0.60 2.54 -11.04
CA LYS A 147 0.04 2.98 -12.28
C LYS A 147 -1.04 3.29 -13.31
N VAL A 148 -1.01 4.51 -13.82
CA VAL A 148 -1.71 4.96 -15.02
C VAL A 148 -0.63 5.28 -16.06
N ASP A 149 -0.88 4.96 -17.33
CA ASP A 149 0.06 5.29 -18.42
C ASP A 149 0.12 6.81 -18.61
N LYS A 150 1.34 7.37 -18.68
CA LYS A 150 1.60 8.81 -18.78
C LYS A 150 0.92 9.46 -19.98
N LYS A 151 0.60 8.71 -21.04
CA LYS A 151 -0.15 9.24 -22.20
C LYS A 151 -1.58 9.70 -21.87
N TYR A 152 -2.13 9.29 -20.72
CA TYR A 152 -3.41 9.77 -20.19
C TYR A 152 -3.24 11.01 -19.28
N GLY A 153 -2.08 11.68 -19.33
CA GLY A 153 -1.90 13.02 -18.78
C GLY A 153 -1.94 13.06 -17.25
N THR A 154 -2.93 13.75 -16.70
CA THR A 154 -3.08 14.00 -15.24
C THR A 154 -4.03 13.03 -14.56
N ASP A 155 -4.46 11.97 -15.25
CA ASP A 155 -5.27 10.90 -14.69
C ASP A 155 -4.52 10.16 -13.57
N ALA A 156 -5.22 9.85 -12.48
CA ALA A 156 -4.63 9.19 -11.31
C ALA A 156 -5.62 8.24 -10.64
N ALA A 157 -5.12 7.12 -10.15
CA ALA A 157 -5.87 6.20 -9.29
C ALA A 157 -5.06 5.84 -8.05
N SER A 158 -5.75 5.57 -6.94
CA SER A 158 -5.15 5.07 -5.71
C SER A 158 -6.14 4.21 -4.93
N PHE A 159 -5.63 3.40 -4.03
CA PHE A 159 -6.44 2.52 -3.19
C PHE A 159 -5.91 2.44 -1.75
N LYS A 160 -6.77 1.96 -0.86
CA LYS A 160 -6.37 1.37 0.41
C LYS A 160 -7.04 0.01 0.52
N PHE A 161 -6.33 -0.96 1.07
CA PHE A 161 -6.93 -2.23 1.47
C PHE A 161 -6.86 -2.33 2.99
N ASN A 162 -7.90 -2.85 3.61
CA ASN A 162 -7.89 -3.33 4.98
C ASN A 162 -8.09 -4.84 4.96
N LEU A 163 -7.14 -5.58 5.53
CA LEU A 163 -7.18 -7.04 5.55
C LEU A 163 -8.30 -7.58 6.46
N ALA A 164 -8.31 -7.17 7.74
CA ALA A 164 -9.23 -7.68 8.76
C ALA A 164 -10.72 -7.55 8.39
N THR A 165 -11.07 -6.54 7.59
CA THR A 165 -12.44 -6.26 7.12
C THR A 165 -12.67 -6.58 5.65
N GLY A 166 -11.62 -6.93 4.90
CA GLY A 166 -11.65 -7.06 3.43
C GLY A 166 -12.00 -5.76 2.68
N LYS A 167 -11.98 -4.59 3.34
CA LYS A 167 -12.42 -3.33 2.73
C LYS A 167 -11.38 -2.79 1.75
N LEU A 168 -11.75 -2.69 0.48
CA LEU A 168 -11.00 -2.00 -0.56
C LEU A 168 -11.62 -0.62 -0.81
N GLU A 169 -10.93 0.44 -0.40
CA GLU A 169 -11.24 1.82 -0.75
C GLU A 169 -10.52 2.21 -2.04
N ILE A 170 -11.20 2.92 -2.94
CA ILE A 170 -10.68 3.33 -4.24
C ILE A 170 -10.92 4.83 -4.41
N LYS A 171 -9.92 5.53 -4.92
CA LYS A 171 -10.03 6.91 -5.40
C LYS A 171 -9.48 7.00 -6.81
N GLN A 172 -10.22 7.63 -7.73
CA GLN A 172 -9.76 7.88 -9.09
C GLN A 172 -10.13 9.30 -9.51
N SER A 173 -9.25 9.95 -10.27
CA SER A 173 -9.56 11.17 -10.99
C SER A 173 -9.11 11.05 -12.45
N TRP A 174 -9.87 11.65 -13.36
CA TRP A 174 -9.58 11.63 -14.80
C TRP A 174 -10.00 12.93 -15.48
N ALA A 175 -9.25 13.34 -16.51
CA ALA A 175 -9.46 14.59 -17.22
C ALA A 175 -10.19 14.39 -18.56
N CYS A 176 -11.23 15.18 -18.79
CA CYS A 176 -11.88 15.34 -20.08
C CYS A 176 -11.25 16.52 -20.83
N ALA A 177 -9.97 16.41 -21.15
CA ALA A 177 -9.14 17.54 -21.62
C ALA A 177 -9.68 18.29 -22.86
N LYS A 178 -10.47 17.65 -23.72
CA LYS A 178 -11.13 18.30 -24.87
C LYS A 178 -12.35 19.17 -24.50
N GLU A 179 -12.90 18.96 -23.31
CA GLU A 179 -14.12 19.58 -22.77
C GLU A 179 -13.81 20.45 -21.54
N GLY A 180 -12.52 20.69 -21.24
CA GLY A 180 -12.03 21.47 -20.09
C GLY A 180 -12.11 20.75 -18.74
N GLY A 181 -13.13 19.91 -18.53
CA GLY A 181 -13.43 19.35 -17.21
C GLY A 181 -12.54 18.20 -16.71
N ARG A 182 -12.70 17.89 -15.41
CA ARG A 182 -12.10 16.77 -14.68
C ARG A 182 -13.15 16.12 -13.78
N PHE A 183 -13.07 14.81 -13.59
CA PHE A 183 -13.80 14.10 -12.55
C PHE A 183 -12.91 13.71 -11.39
N GLU A 184 -13.47 13.73 -10.18
CA GLU A 184 -12.92 13.02 -9.02
C GLU A 184 -13.98 12.09 -8.44
N ALA A 185 -13.57 10.88 -8.10
CA ALA A 185 -14.48 9.86 -7.59
C ALA A 185 -13.83 9.02 -6.49
N ASP A 186 -14.60 8.72 -5.45
CA ASP A 186 -14.22 7.75 -4.42
C ASP A 186 -15.34 6.79 -4.08
N GLY A 187 -14.97 5.64 -3.54
CA GLY A 187 -15.90 4.60 -3.11
C GLY A 187 -15.17 3.43 -2.47
N PHE A 188 -15.92 2.39 -2.11
CA PHE A 188 -15.36 1.21 -1.48
C PHE A 188 -16.19 -0.04 -1.76
N VAL A 189 -15.56 -1.20 -1.60
CA VAL A 189 -16.20 -2.53 -1.62
C VAL A 189 -15.59 -3.40 -0.52
N THR A 190 -16.41 -4.25 0.10
CA THR A 190 -15.91 -5.34 0.95
C THR A 190 -15.64 -6.55 0.07
N VAL A 191 -14.36 -6.87 -0.11
CA VAL A 191 -13.90 -8.02 -0.88
C VAL A 191 -14.05 -9.28 -0.03
N LYS A 192 -15.13 -10.03 -0.25
CA LYS A 192 -15.30 -11.36 0.35
C LYS A 192 -14.80 -12.42 -0.63
N ASN A 193 -13.72 -13.10 -0.29
CA ASN A 193 -13.25 -14.27 -1.03
C ASN A 193 -13.44 -15.54 -0.16
N PRO A 194 -14.45 -16.38 -0.43
CA PRO A 194 -14.73 -17.56 0.40
C PRO A 194 -13.78 -18.74 0.13
N GLN A 195 -12.85 -18.63 -0.83
CA GLN A 195 -11.95 -19.73 -1.22
C GLN A 195 -10.47 -19.46 -0.90
N CYS A 196 -10.18 -18.56 0.04
CA CYS A 196 -8.82 -18.38 0.53
C CYS A 196 -8.31 -19.66 1.20
N THR A 197 -7.15 -20.12 0.76
CA THR A 197 -6.39 -21.19 1.40
C THR A 197 -5.57 -20.58 2.54
N ASP A 198 -5.62 -21.20 3.72
CA ASP A 198 -4.91 -20.77 4.93
C ASP A 198 -4.13 -21.97 5.48
N LEU A 199 -2.82 -22.00 5.25
CA LEU A 199 -1.94 -23.11 5.57
C LEU A 199 -0.95 -22.69 6.66
N THR A 200 -1.03 -23.34 7.82
CA THR A 200 -0.05 -23.16 8.90
C THR A 200 0.86 -24.39 8.98
N THR A 201 2.17 -24.16 8.79
CA THR A 201 3.23 -25.16 8.96
C THR A 201 3.99 -24.85 10.25
N THR A 202 4.09 -25.83 11.15
CA THR A 202 4.77 -25.70 12.45
C THR A 202 5.93 -26.69 12.57
N ASN A 203 7.05 -26.23 13.10
CA ASN A 203 8.22 -27.05 13.38
C ASN A 203 8.15 -27.65 14.79
N ASN A 204 7.77 -28.92 14.89
CA ASN A 204 7.68 -29.64 16.17
C ASN A 204 9.05 -29.91 16.82
N LEU A 205 10.15 -29.75 16.08
CA LEU A 205 11.53 -29.90 16.57
C LEU A 205 12.21 -28.53 16.79
N TRP A 206 11.41 -27.46 16.97
CA TRP A 206 11.91 -26.10 17.11
C TRP A 206 12.88 -25.93 18.28
N ARG A 207 13.91 -25.12 18.04
CA ARG A 207 14.89 -24.66 19.04
C ARG A 207 14.90 -23.14 19.06
N LYS A 208 15.18 -22.56 20.23
CA LYS A 208 15.25 -21.09 20.42
C LYS A 208 16.15 -20.44 19.37
N GLY A 209 15.62 -19.47 18.63
CA GLY A 209 16.31 -18.78 17.54
C GLY A 209 16.05 -19.34 16.13
N SER A 210 15.36 -20.48 16.01
CA SER A 210 14.89 -21.02 14.71
C SER A 210 13.49 -20.52 14.34
N LEU A 211 13.08 -20.74 13.09
CA LEU A 211 11.69 -20.53 12.66
C LEU A 211 10.77 -21.57 13.32
N TYR A 212 9.76 -21.10 14.05
CA TYR A 212 8.78 -21.94 14.73
C TYR A 212 7.61 -22.30 13.81
N SER A 213 7.00 -21.31 13.16
CA SER A 213 5.92 -21.56 12.20
C SER A 213 5.85 -20.52 11.09
N THR A 214 5.26 -20.94 9.98
CA THR A 214 4.84 -20.09 8.86
C THR A 214 3.35 -20.31 8.63
N ARG A 215 2.58 -19.24 8.48
CA ARG A 215 1.19 -19.27 8.01
C ARG A 215 1.10 -18.53 6.69
N GLU A 216 0.56 -19.17 5.67
CA GLU A 216 0.35 -18.62 4.33
C GLU A 216 -1.14 -18.54 4.03
N VAL A 217 -1.59 -17.33 3.72
CA VAL A 217 -2.94 -17.03 3.25
C VAL A 217 -2.85 -16.69 1.77
N ALA A 218 -3.46 -17.50 0.91
CA ALA A 218 -3.47 -17.33 -0.54
C ALA A 218 -4.89 -17.43 -1.08
N CYS A 219 -5.36 -16.38 -1.75
CA CYS A 219 -6.73 -16.29 -2.24
C CYS A 219 -6.78 -16.40 -3.78
N PRO A 220 -7.67 -17.21 -4.37
CA PRO A 220 -7.86 -17.24 -5.82
C PRO A 220 -8.23 -15.85 -6.37
N LYS A 221 -7.76 -15.54 -7.58
CA LYS A 221 -8.05 -14.25 -8.24
C LYS A 221 -9.55 -14.09 -8.48
N ILE A 222 -10.13 -12.99 -8.01
CA ILE A 222 -11.55 -12.69 -8.20
C ILE A 222 -11.80 -11.37 -8.94
N LYS A 223 -13.04 -11.19 -9.37
CA LYS A 223 -13.55 -9.98 -10.02
C LYS A 223 -14.72 -9.44 -9.21
N VAL A 224 -14.64 -8.18 -8.77
CA VAL A 224 -15.68 -7.55 -7.95
C VAL A 224 -16.08 -6.18 -8.51
N LYS A 225 -17.33 -5.79 -8.29
CA LYS A 225 -17.83 -4.44 -8.60
C LYS A 225 -17.64 -3.54 -7.39
N ALA A 226 -17.01 -2.38 -7.58
CA ALA A 226 -16.83 -1.39 -6.54
C ALA A 226 -17.74 -0.18 -6.81
N PRO A 227 -18.80 0.05 -6.02
CA PRO A 227 -19.67 1.22 -6.19
C PRO A 227 -18.90 2.53 -5.99
N VAL A 228 -19.14 3.49 -6.88
CA VAL A 228 -18.75 4.89 -6.64
C VAL A 228 -19.70 5.46 -5.59
N LYS A 229 -19.16 6.10 -4.57
CA LYS A 229 -19.93 6.74 -3.48
C LYS A 229 -20.02 8.24 -3.69
N ASN A 230 -18.90 8.87 -4.01
CA ASN A 230 -18.83 10.28 -4.37
C ASN A 230 -18.31 10.40 -5.80
N LEU A 231 -18.93 11.26 -6.60
CA LEU A 231 -18.50 11.63 -7.95
C LEU A 231 -18.71 13.14 -8.08
N SER A 232 -17.63 13.89 -8.24
CA SER A 232 -17.65 15.32 -8.55
C SER A 232 -17.13 15.55 -9.97
N ALA A 233 -17.65 16.59 -10.60
CA ALA A 233 -17.10 17.16 -11.83
C ALA A 233 -16.59 18.57 -11.50
N VAL A 234 -15.42 18.91 -12.00
CA VAL A 234 -14.82 20.25 -11.99
C VAL A 234 -14.71 20.69 -13.44
N LEU A 235 -15.02 21.96 -13.72
CA LEU A 235 -14.94 22.60 -15.04
C LEU A 235 -13.85 23.67 -15.02
#